data_AF-A0A8V1ANA3-F1
#
_entry.id   AF-A0A8V1ANA3-F1
#
_cell.length_a   1.000
_cell.length_b   1.000
_cell.length_c   1.000
_cell.angle_alpha   90.00
_cell.angle_beta   90.00
_cell.angle_gamma   90.00
#
_symmetry.space_group_name_H-M   'P 1'
#
loop_
_entity.id
_entity.type
_entity.pdbx_description
1 polymer ?
#
loop_
_entity_poly.entity_id
_entity_poly.type
_entity_poly.pdbx_seq_one_letter_code
_entity_poly.pdbx_strand_id
1 'polypeptide(L)'
;MSVESRPLKRSLRTGTLYNTKKAKLEFGVLGAIRNTRKAQWAPRQAVKQPNSQLQRSASCFCTAHSLQEIRECVCKFRGTMLGFEKQPQFCLRVGGLEGSFYEGQKELREYCEALYLPQPTSMEVVGTVDDVPCLATGQQLVILVAEGGEVYAYEEETLHKVAKSMQEFMEIGLQHLGKEVYHCGEWIESLDEEERDKDPTIWQLRQSAQHFLEAGKDEFHHLLDLLENKPVVAC
;
A
#
# COMPACT_ATOMS: atom_id res chain seq x y z
N MET A 1 44.48 22.19 11.40
CA MET A 1 44.40 20.86 10.75
C MET A 1 42.94 20.63 10.44
N SER A 2 42.54 20.92 9.19
CA SER A 2 41.17 20.73 8.72
C SER A 2 41.04 19.32 8.17
N VAL A 3 40.05 18.56 8.63
CA VAL A 3 39.72 17.24 8.11
C VAL A 3 38.55 17.41 7.16
N GLU A 4 38.84 17.22 5.88
CA GLU A 4 37.91 17.30 4.76
C GLU A 4 37.22 15.93 4.60
N SER A 5 35.91 15.88 4.84
CA SER A 5 35.10 14.67 4.67
C SER A 5 34.71 14.51 3.20
N ARG A 6 35.19 13.45 2.56
CA ARG A 6 34.84 13.09 1.18
C ARG A 6 33.45 12.41 1.12
N PRO A 7 32.60 12.70 0.13
CA PRO A 7 31.36 11.95 -0.08
C PRO A 7 31.65 10.62 -0.80
N LEU A 8 31.01 9.56 -0.30
CA LEU A 8 31.10 8.21 -0.85
C LEU A 8 30.16 8.11 -2.08
N LYS A 9 30.71 8.14 -3.29
CA LYS A 9 29.96 7.89 -4.53
C LYS A 9 29.45 6.46 -4.56
N ARG A 10 28.12 6.27 -4.61
CA ARG A 10 27.49 4.96 -4.89
C ARG A 10 27.72 4.58 -6.35
N SER A 11 28.30 3.41 -6.57
CA SER A 11 28.47 2.78 -7.89
C SER A 11 27.22 1.96 -8.20
N LEU A 12 26.42 2.44 -9.15
CA LEU A 12 25.34 1.66 -9.76
C LEU A 12 25.97 0.57 -10.64
N ARG A 13 25.81 -0.70 -10.24
CA ARG A 13 25.95 -1.82 -11.18
C ARG A 13 24.59 -2.09 -11.79
N THR A 14 24.55 -1.93 -13.12
CA THR A 14 23.66 -2.58 -14.09
C THR A 14 23.06 -3.89 -13.55
N GLY A 15 21.77 -4.17 -13.57
CA GLY A 15 20.76 -3.92 -14.60
C GLY A 15 20.07 -5.26 -14.82
N THR A 16 18.78 -5.37 -14.48
CA THR A 16 17.93 -6.47 -14.93
C THR A 16 16.65 -5.84 -15.46
N LEU A 17 16.50 -5.95 -16.78
CA LEU A 17 15.46 -5.33 -17.58
C LEU A 17 14.06 -5.79 -17.14
N TYR A 18 13.22 -4.85 -16.72
CA TYR A 18 11.77 -5.04 -16.75
C TYR A 18 11.33 -5.19 -18.21
N ASN A 19 10.75 -6.35 -18.52
CA ASN A 19 10.35 -6.74 -19.87
C ASN A 19 9.08 -5.97 -20.28
N THR A 20 9.25 -4.95 -21.11
CA THR A 20 8.22 -4.03 -21.63
C THR A 20 7.22 -4.66 -22.60
N LYS A 21 7.24 -5.98 -22.83
CA LYS A 21 6.28 -6.66 -23.71
C LYS A 21 4.95 -7.02 -23.05
N LYS A 22 4.81 -6.89 -21.72
CA LYS A 22 3.54 -7.18 -21.02
C LYS A 22 2.60 -5.97 -20.90
N ALA A 23 3.11 -4.75 -21.15
CA ALA A 23 2.37 -3.50 -20.99
C ALA A 23 1.46 -3.13 -22.18
N LYS A 24 1.41 -3.95 -23.25
CA LYS A 24 0.66 -3.63 -24.48
C LYS A 24 -0.67 -4.38 -24.62
N LEU A 25 -1.11 -5.09 -23.58
CA LEU A 25 -2.32 -5.92 -23.61
C LEU A 25 -3.30 -5.68 -22.46
N GLU A 26 -3.32 -4.49 -21.85
CA GLU A 26 -4.33 -4.17 -20.81
C GLU A 26 -5.01 -2.79 -20.96
N PHE A 27 -4.69 -2.02 -22.01
CA PHE A 27 -5.45 -0.82 -22.36
C PHE A 27 -6.38 -1.08 -23.54
N GLY A 28 -7.51 -1.71 -23.25
CA GLY A 28 -8.56 -1.91 -24.24
C GLY A 28 -9.59 -2.93 -23.80
N VAL A 29 -10.50 -2.54 -22.90
CA VAL A 29 -11.96 -2.78 -22.95
C VAL A 29 -12.56 -2.00 -21.77
N LEU A 30 -13.00 -0.77 -22.03
CA LEU A 30 -13.99 -0.06 -21.23
C LEU A 30 -15.37 -0.51 -21.73
N GLY A 31 -16.10 -1.26 -20.91
CA GLY A 31 -17.40 -1.79 -21.30
C GLY A 31 -18.21 -2.32 -20.11
N ALA A 32 -18.91 -1.39 -19.45
CA ALA A 32 -20.14 -1.59 -18.67
C ALA A 32 -20.20 -2.73 -17.63
N ILE A 33 -20.08 -2.38 -16.35
CA ILE A 33 -20.85 -3.06 -15.29
C ILE A 33 -21.47 -2.01 -14.37
N ARG A 34 -22.74 -1.67 -14.65
CA ARG A 34 -23.66 -1.19 -13.62
C ARG A 34 -23.98 -2.39 -12.73
N ASN A 35 -23.53 -2.39 -11.48
CA ASN A 35 -24.17 -3.22 -10.47
C ASN A 35 -24.19 -2.50 -9.12
N THR A 36 -25.33 -1.83 -8.89
CA THR A 36 -25.76 -1.36 -7.59
C THR A 36 -26.07 -2.56 -6.70
N ARG A 37 -25.09 -3.00 -5.91
CA ARG A 37 -25.37 -3.68 -4.64
C ARG A 37 -24.83 -2.82 -3.52
N LYS A 38 -25.76 -2.21 -2.77
CA LYS A 38 -25.52 -1.74 -1.42
C LYS A 38 -24.87 -2.91 -0.66
N ALA A 39 -23.56 -2.84 -0.44
CA ALA A 39 -22.90 -3.71 0.51
C ALA A 39 -23.42 -3.31 1.89
N GLN A 40 -24.42 -4.04 2.36
CA GLN A 40 -25.01 -3.86 3.67
C GLN A 40 -23.96 -4.38 4.68
N TRP A 41 -23.22 -3.46 5.27
CA TRP A 41 -22.25 -3.75 6.33
C TRP A 41 -23.01 -4.23 7.57
N ALA A 42 -22.89 -5.52 7.86
CA ALA A 42 -23.29 -6.08 9.15
C ALA A 42 -22.04 -6.18 10.03
N PRO A 43 -22.11 -5.80 11.32
CA PRO A 43 -20.98 -6.00 12.24
C PRO A 43 -20.65 -7.49 12.32
N ARG A 44 -19.42 -7.85 11.93
CA ARG A 44 -18.95 -9.23 11.94
C ARG A 44 -18.78 -9.67 13.39
N GLN A 45 -19.67 -10.55 13.85
CA GLN A 45 -19.53 -11.20 15.14
C GLN A 45 -18.24 -12.04 15.15
N ALA A 46 -17.42 -11.86 16.17
CA ALA A 46 -16.22 -12.67 16.38
C ALA A 46 -16.61 -14.15 16.48
N VAL A 47 -16.18 -14.95 15.51
CA VAL A 47 -16.27 -16.41 15.61
C VAL A 47 -15.35 -16.83 16.76
N LYS A 48 -15.93 -17.36 17.84
CA LYS A 48 -15.16 -17.87 19.00
C LYS A 48 -14.30 -19.05 18.55
N GLN A 49 -13.01 -18.81 18.33
CA GLN A 49 -12.03 -19.86 18.09
C GLN A 49 -11.59 -20.53 19.41
N PRO A 50 -11.13 -21.79 19.38
CA PRO A 50 -10.59 -22.45 20.57
C PRO A 50 -9.33 -21.74 21.07
N ASN A 51 -9.21 -21.55 22.38
CA ASN A 51 -8.08 -20.82 23.01
C ASN A 51 -6.70 -21.42 22.64
N SER A 52 -6.62 -22.73 22.44
CA SER A 52 -5.39 -23.42 22.03
C SER A 52 -4.95 -23.08 20.60
N GLN A 53 -5.87 -22.75 19.70
CA GLN A 53 -5.54 -22.35 18.33
C GLN A 53 -4.96 -20.94 18.30
N LEU A 54 -5.55 -20.02 19.06
CA LEU A 54 -5.10 -18.64 19.26
C LEU A 54 -3.67 -18.56 19.82
N GLN A 55 -3.38 -19.35 20.85
CA GLN A 55 -2.04 -19.44 21.45
C GLN A 55 -1.00 -20.00 20.46
N ARG A 56 -1.38 -21.02 19.67
CA ARG A 56 -0.49 -21.61 18.66
C ARG A 56 -0.18 -20.64 17.52
N SER A 57 -1.16 -19.86 17.07
CA SER A 57 -0.94 -18.84 16.04
C SER A 57 -0.03 -17.72 16.54
N ALA A 58 -0.31 -17.13 17.70
CA ALA A 58 0.53 -16.08 18.26
C ALA A 58 1.97 -16.56 18.47
N SER A 59 2.13 -17.77 19.03
CA SER A 59 3.45 -18.38 19.20
C SER A 59 4.18 -18.60 17.86
N CYS A 60 3.50 -18.99 16.77
CA CYS A 60 4.12 -19.17 15.46
C CYS A 60 4.79 -17.88 14.98
N PHE A 61 4.05 -16.77 15.04
CA PHE A 61 4.55 -15.47 14.60
C PHE A 61 5.69 -14.95 15.48
N CYS A 62 5.65 -15.20 16.79
CA CYS A 62 6.71 -14.78 17.71
C CYS A 62 8.03 -15.57 17.52
N THR A 63 7.95 -16.80 16.99
CA THR A 63 9.13 -17.64 16.72
C THR A 63 9.64 -17.58 15.29
N ALA A 64 8.93 -16.89 14.40
CA ALA A 64 9.35 -16.73 13.02
C ALA A 64 10.51 -15.72 12.95
N HIS A 65 11.57 -16.12 12.27
CA HIS A 65 12.80 -15.34 12.10
C HIS A 65 13.04 -14.92 10.64
N SER A 66 12.20 -15.37 9.71
CA SER A 66 12.26 -15.00 8.30
C SER A 66 10.89 -14.67 7.73
N LEU A 67 10.86 -13.88 6.65
CA LEU A 67 9.62 -13.56 5.94
C LEU A 67 8.92 -14.80 5.37
N GLN A 68 9.68 -15.85 5.01
CA GLN A 68 9.09 -17.11 4.55
C GLN A 68 8.32 -17.80 5.68
N GLU A 69 8.88 -17.88 6.88
CA GLU A 69 8.19 -18.44 8.05
C GLU A 69 6.96 -17.61 8.43
N ILE A 70 7.06 -16.28 8.34
CA ILE A 70 5.90 -15.38 8.51
C ILE A 70 4.80 -15.74 7.51
N ARG A 71 5.13 -15.83 6.22
CA ARG A 71 4.17 -16.23 5.17
C ARG A 71 3.53 -17.58 5.46
N GLU A 72 4.32 -18.56 5.90
CA GLU A 72 3.82 -19.88 6.28
C GLU A 72 2.85 -19.80 7.48
N CYS A 73 3.15 -18.99 8.50
CA CYS A 73 2.23 -18.72 9.61
C CYS A 73 0.94 -18.04 9.11
N VAL A 74 1.03 -17.04 8.21
CA VAL A 74 -0.16 -16.37 7.61
C VAL A 74 -1.04 -17.37 6.87
N CYS A 75 -0.45 -18.21 6.02
CA CYS A 75 -1.19 -19.25 5.29
C CYS A 75 -1.87 -20.24 6.25
N LYS A 76 -1.14 -20.69 7.27
CA LYS A 76 -1.62 -21.70 8.22
C LYS A 76 -2.74 -21.20 9.13
N PHE A 77 -2.70 -19.92 9.52
CA PHE A 77 -3.62 -19.33 10.49
C PHE A 77 -4.58 -18.30 9.88
N ARG A 78 -4.71 -18.29 8.56
CA ARG A 78 -5.62 -17.40 7.83
C ARG A 78 -7.04 -17.42 8.40
N GLY A 79 -7.62 -16.24 8.56
CA GLY A 79 -8.96 -16.04 9.12
C GLY A 79 -9.01 -16.09 10.67
N THR A 80 -7.88 -16.27 11.33
CA THR A 80 -7.79 -16.21 12.80
C THR A 80 -7.74 -14.76 13.27
N MET A 81 -8.41 -14.46 14.38
CA MET A 81 -8.37 -13.15 15.04
C MET A 81 -7.47 -13.23 16.25
N LEU A 82 -6.33 -12.54 16.26
CA LEU A 82 -5.40 -12.51 17.38
C LEU A 82 -5.63 -11.22 18.18
N GLY A 83 -6.08 -11.35 19.43
CA GLY A 83 -6.23 -10.20 20.33
C GLY A 83 -4.89 -9.72 20.88
N PHE A 84 -4.80 -8.42 21.17
CA PHE A 84 -3.64 -7.82 21.82
C PHE A 84 -3.81 -7.82 23.34
N GLU A 85 -2.72 -8.05 24.09
CA GLU A 85 -2.80 -8.13 25.55
C GLU A 85 -3.22 -6.79 26.19
N LYS A 86 -2.60 -5.69 25.76
CA LYS A 86 -2.85 -4.35 26.29
C LYS A 86 -3.90 -3.55 25.53
N GLN A 87 -4.39 -4.06 24.39
CA GLN A 87 -5.46 -3.42 23.60
C GLN A 87 -6.52 -4.45 23.17
N PRO A 88 -7.28 -5.01 24.13
CA PRO A 88 -8.22 -6.10 23.87
C PRO A 88 -9.42 -5.69 23.00
N GLN A 89 -9.63 -4.39 22.77
CA GLN A 89 -10.65 -3.88 21.85
C GLN A 89 -10.29 -4.08 20.38
N PHE A 90 -9.01 -4.29 20.06
CA PHE A 90 -8.52 -4.53 18.71
C PHE A 90 -8.02 -5.96 18.56
N CYS A 91 -8.12 -6.47 17.34
CA CYS A 91 -7.62 -7.79 16.98
C CYS A 91 -6.95 -7.73 15.60
N LEU A 92 -5.81 -8.42 15.47
CA LEU A 92 -5.22 -8.72 14.18
C LEU A 92 -6.00 -9.85 13.50
N ARG A 93 -6.65 -9.56 12.37
CA ARG A 93 -7.20 -10.57 11.47
C ARG A 93 -6.09 -11.09 10.56
N VAL A 94 -5.61 -12.29 10.84
CA VAL A 94 -4.52 -12.92 10.08
C VAL A 94 -4.98 -13.27 8.66
N GLY A 95 -4.21 -12.86 7.66
CA GLY A 95 -4.49 -13.13 6.25
C GLY A 95 -3.69 -12.22 5.33
N GLY A 96 -3.83 -12.42 4.02
CA GLY A 96 -3.38 -11.42 3.05
C GLY A 96 -4.38 -10.27 2.95
N LEU A 97 -4.43 -9.63 1.79
CA LEU A 97 -5.35 -8.53 1.50
C LEU A 97 -6.77 -9.01 1.14
N GLU A 98 -6.99 -10.31 0.99
CA GLU A 98 -8.28 -10.82 0.56
C GLU A 98 -9.34 -10.73 1.68
N GLY A 99 -10.55 -10.31 1.31
CA GLY A 99 -11.60 -9.98 2.28
C GLY A 99 -11.30 -8.72 3.10
N SER A 100 -10.32 -7.90 2.70
CA SER A 100 -10.06 -6.56 3.23
C SER A 100 -10.55 -5.49 2.25
N PHE A 101 -10.58 -4.23 2.67
CA PHE A 101 -10.82 -3.10 1.77
C PHE A 101 -9.69 -2.90 0.74
N TYR A 102 -8.54 -3.57 0.93
CA TYR A 102 -7.39 -3.57 0.03
C TYR A 102 -7.37 -4.78 -0.92
N GLU A 103 -8.46 -5.55 -0.98
CA GLU A 103 -8.55 -6.71 -1.86
C GLU A 103 -8.31 -6.30 -3.33
N GLY A 104 -7.39 -7.02 -3.98
CA GLY A 104 -7.00 -6.76 -5.37
C GLY A 104 -5.83 -5.79 -5.54
N GLN A 105 -5.38 -5.08 -4.50
CA GLN A 105 -4.20 -4.20 -4.54
C GLN A 105 -2.90 -5.01 -4.39
N LYS A 106 -2.52 -5.72 -5.45
CA LYS A 106 -1.39 -6.66 -5.41
C LYS A 106 -0.05 -5.97 -5.18
N GLU A 107 0.04 -4.71 -5.60
CA GLU A 107 1.25 -3.91 -5.58
C GLU A 107 1.46 -3.19 -4.24
N LEU A 108 0.47 -3.20 -3.32
CA LEU A 108 0.55 -2.49 -2.03
C LEU A 108 1.82 -2.85 -1.25
N ARG A 109 2.14 -4.15 -1.19
CA ARG A 109 3.37 -4.63 -0.53
C ARG A 109 4.60 -4.06 -1.22
N GLU A 110 4.67 -4.14 -2.54
CA GLU A 110 5.82 -3.66 -3.32
C GLU A 110 6.06 -2.16 -3.12
N TYR A 111 4.97 -1.37 -3.01
CA TYR A 111 5.07 0.05 -2.68
C TYR A 111 5.61 0.28 -1.27
N CYS A 112 5.11 -0.45 -0.27
CA CYS A 112 5.64 -0.37 1.10
C CYS A 112 7.14 -0.72 1.16
N GLU A 113 7.56 -1.76 0.43
CA GLU A 113 8.95 -2.22 0.37
C GLU A 113 9.88 -1.19 -0.26
N ALA A 114 9.43 -0.47 -1.29
CA ALA A 114 10.29 0.36 -2.11
C ALA A 114 10.26 1.86 -1.78
N LEU A 115 9.12 2.39 -1.29
CA LEU A 115 8.86 3.84 -1.35
C LEU A 115 8.78 4.53 0.01
N TYR A 116 8.66 3.80 1.12
CA TYR A 116 8.36 4.42 2.42
C TYR A 116 9.58 4.53 3.33
N LEU A 117 10.44 3.51 3.37
CA LEU A 117 11.57 3.49 4.28
C LEU A 117 12.83 4.10 3.62
N PRO A 118 13.81 4.57 4.42
CA PRO A 118 15.07 5.14 3.90
C PRO A 118 15.87 4.20 3.00
N GLN A 119 15.66 2.89 3.12
CA GLN A 119 16.22 1.88 2.24
C GLN A 119 15.12 0.89 1.84
N PRO A 120 15.13 0.38 0.61
CA PRO A 120 14.23 -0.69 0.22
C PRO A 120 14.34 -1.87 1.18
N THR A 121 13.22 -2.31 1.71
CA THR A 121 13.15 -3.31 2.79
C THR A 121 12.07 -4.32 2.46
N SER A 122 12.42 -5.60 2.35
CA SER A 122 11.44 -6.65 2.05
C SER A 122 10.40 -6.77 3.18
N MET A 123 9.14 -7.03 2.85
CA MET A 123 8.06 -7.13 3.82
C MET A 123 7.13 -8.31 3.52
N GLU A 124 6.30 -8.70 4.50
CA GLU A 124 5.20 -9.63 4.28
C GLU A 124 3.94 -9.11 4.96
N VAL A 125 2.81 -9.15 4.25
CA VAL A 125 1.50 -8.80 4.80
C VAL A 125 1.04 -9.91 5.74
N VAL A 126 0.78 -9.55 6.99
CA VAL A 126 0.32 -10.49 8.03
C VAL A 126 -1.20 -10.52 8.14
N GLY A 127 -1.85 -9.40 7.87
CA GLY A 127 -3.28 -9.25 8.06
C GLY A 127 -3.73 -7.82 8.18
N THR A 128 -4.87 -7.63 8.83
CA THR A 128 -5.42 -6.29 9.08
C THR A 128 -5.89 -6.12 10.51
N VAL A 129 -5.90 -4.88 10.99
CA VAL A 129 -6.64 -4.49 12.20
C VAL A 129 -7.79 -3.61 11.79
N ASP A 130 -9.01 -4.02 12.14
CA ASP A 130 -10.25 -3.38 11.71
C ASP A 130 -10.78 -2.44 12.82
N ASP A 131 -11.73 -1.56 12.46
CA ASP A 131 -12.42 -0.62 13.36
C ASP A 131 -11.47 0.34 14.12
N VAL A 132 -10.32 0.66 13.52
CA VAL A 132 -9.37 1.63 14.08
C VAL A 132 -9.86 3.05 13.77
N PRO A 133 -9.96 3.96 14.75
CA PRO A 133 -10.37 5.35 14.51
C PRO A 133 -9.26 6.13 13.81
N CYS A 134 -9.10 5.88 12.52
CA CYS A 134 -8.04 6.38 11.66
C CYS A 134 -8.61 6.79 10.29
N LEU A 135 -7.78 7.36 9.42
CA LEU A 135 -8.22 7.82 8.10
C LEU A 135 -8.29 6.69 7.07
N ALA A 136 -7.63 5.55 7.34
CA ALA A 136 -7.59 4.43 6.42
C ALA A 136 -8.97 4.04 5.86
N THR A 137 -8.98 3.63 4.59
CA THR A 137 -10.18 3.13 3.92
C THR A 137 -10.83 2.02 4.74
N GLY A 138 -12.09 2.24 5.13
CA GLY A 138 -12.84 1.28 5.93
C GLY A 138 -12.33 1.12 7.36
N GLN A 139 -11.56 2.08 7.89
CA GLN A 139 -10.99 2.04 9.25
C GLN A 139 -10.13 0.78 9.48
N GLN A 140 -9.44 0.36 8.42
CA GLN A 140 -8.69 -0.89 8.38
C GLN A 140 -7.21 -0.61 8.12
N LEU A 141 -6.35 -0.96 9.06
CA LEU A 141 -4.91 -0.90 8.89
C LEU A 141 -4.39 -2.21 8.31
N VAL A 142 -3.53 -2.14 7.29
CA VAL A 142 -2.80 -3.33 6.79
C VAL A 142 -1.54 -3.49 7.60
N ILE A 143 -1.32 -4.69 8.15
CA ILE A 143 -0.17 -4.99 9.00
C ILE A 143 0.88 -5.74 8.18
N LEU A 144 2.10 -5.20 8.17
CA LEU A 144 3.26 -5.77 7.49
C LEU A 144 4.37 -6.06 8.50
N VAL A 145 5.15 -7.11 8.23
CA VAL A 145 6.40 -7.41 8.95
C VAL A 145 7.55 -7.25 7.98
N ALA A 146 8.55 -6.46 8.36
CA ALA A 146 9.78 -6.28 7.59
C ALA A 146 10.77 -7.43 7.82
N GLU A 147 11.74 -7.59 6.94
CA GLU A 147 12.80 -8.60 7.05
C GLU A 147 13.65 -8.49 8.34
N GLY A 148 13.72 -7.31 8.97
CA GLY A 148 14.33 -7.10 10.28
C GLY A 148 13.46 -7.50 11.48
N GLY A 149 12.21 -7.91 11.23
CA GLY A 149 11.21 -8.29 12.23
C GLY A 149 10.32 -7.15 12.72
N GLU A 150 10.63 -5.90 12.36
CA GLU A 150 9.79 -4.76 12.73
C GLU A 150 8.40 -4.85 12.09
N VAL A 151 7.41 -4.36 12.82
CA VAL A 151 6.01 -4.42 12.43
C VAL A 151 5.53 -3.03 12.06
N TYR A 152 4.90 -2.93 10.90
CA TYR A 152 4.38 -1.71 10.34
C TYR A 152 2.87 -1.80 10.12
N ALA A 153 2.19 -0.67 10.26
CA ALA A 153 0.79 -0.51 9.92
C ALA A 153 0.68 0.53 8.80
N TYR A 154 0.06 0.14 7.68
CA TYR A 154 -0.23 1.04 6.57
C TYR A 154 -1.60 1.70 6.78
N GLU A 155 -1.62 3.03 6.71
CA GLU A 155 -2.79 3.90 6.83
C GLU A 155 -2.78 4.89 5.64
N GLU A 156 -3.57 4.65 4.58
CA GLU A 156 -3.82 5.62 3.49
C GLU A 156 -2.63 6.56 3.14
N GLU A 157 -1.58 5.98 2.53
CA GLU A 157 -0.32 6.65 2.13
C GLU A 157 0.69 6.98 3.25
N THR A 158 0.46 6.51 4.48
CA THR A 158 1.46 6.53 5.55
C THR A 158 1.78 5.13 6.05
N LEU A 159 3.04 4.92 6.43
CA LEU A 159 3.51 3.68 7.04
C LEU A 159 3.99 3.97 8.45
N HIS A 160 3.31 3.39 9.44
CA HIS A 160 3.59 3.59 10.85
C HIS A 160 4.39 2.42 11.40
N LYS A 161 5.52 2.67 12.05
CA LYS A 161 6.21 1.61 12.80
C LYS A 161 5.50 1.41 14.13
N VAL A 162 4.88 0.24 14.32
CA VAL A 162 4.03 -0.05 15.49
C VAL A 162 4.71 -0.97 16.50
N ALA A 163 5.71 -1.75 16.10
CA ALA A 163 6.50 -2.56 17.02
C ALA A 163 7.87 -2.93 16.42
N LYS A 164 8.80 -3.36 17.28
CA LYS A 164 10.12 -3.88 16.87
C LYS A 164 10.10 -5.38 16.57
N SER A 165 9.05 -6.09 16.98
CA SER A 165 8.86 -7.51 16.71
C SER A 165 7.37 -7.89 16.77
N MET A 166 7.02 -9.04 16.18
CA MET A 166 5.68 -9.61 16.33
C MET A 166 5.31 -9.90 17.78
N GLN A 167 6.28 -10.27 18.62
CA GLN A 167 6.05 -10.48 20.06
C GLN A 167 5.62 -9.19 20.75
N GLU A 168 6.35 -8.09 20.52
CA GLU A 168 5.98 -6.78 21.06
C GLU A 168 4.62 -6.34 20.49
N PHE A 169 4.37 -6.54 19.19
CA PHE A 169 3.10 -6.20 18.57
C PHE A 169 1.91 -6.93 19.21
N MET A 170 2.04 -8.22 19.51
CA MET A 170 1.01 -8.98 20.21
C MET A 170 0.74 -8.48 21.64
N GLU A 171 1.76 -7.95 22.31
CA GLU A 171 1.64 -7.40 23.66
C GLU A 171 0.96 -6.02 23.65
N ILE A 172 1.48 -5.09 22.83
CA ILE A 172 1.11 -3.66 22.90
C ILE A 172 0.05 -3.23 21.87
N GLY A 173 -0.15 -4.01 20.80
CA GLY A 173 -1.02 -3.66 19.68
C GLY A 173 -0.58 -2.39 18.94
N LEU A 174 -1.53 -1.48 18.75
CA LEU A 174 -1.40 -0.21 18.05
C LEU A 174 -1.01 0.98 18.96
N GLN A 175 -0.52 0.75 20.17
CA GLN A 175 -0.12 1.84 21.09
C GLN A 175 0.96 2.77 20.53
N HIS A 176 1.74 2.31 19.54
CA HIS A 176 2.77 3.09 18.86
C HIS A 176 2.33 3.66 17.51
N LEU A 177 1.06 3.48 17.13
CA LEU A 177 0.51 4.11 15.95
C LEU A 177 0.73 5.63 16.02
N GLY A 178 1.24 6.21 14.93
CA GLY A 178 1.55 7.64 14.84
C GLY A 178 2.83 8.11 15.56
N LYS A 179 3.56 7.26 16.29
CA LYS A 179 4.80 7.68 16.97
C LYS A 179 6.00 7.79 16.03
N GLU A 180 6.11 6.87 15.08
CA GLU A 180 7.15 6.86 14.05
C GLU A 180 6.45 6.58 12.71
N VAL A 181 6.47 7.57 11.83
CA VAL A 181 5.67 7.62 10.61
C VAL A 181 6.58 7.89 9.43
N TYR A 182 6.34 7.17 8.34
CA TYR A 182 7.04 7.28 7.09
C TYR A 182 6.05 7.67 6.00
N HIS A 183 6.39 8.69 5.21
CA HIS A 183 5.57 9.14 4.10
C HIS A 183 6.07 8.55 2.77
N CYS A 184 5.12 8.26 1.87
CA CYS A 184 5.46 7.73 0.55
C CYS A 184 6.41 8.69 -0.20
N GLY A 185 7.55 8.16 -0.64
CA GLY A 185 8.52 8.89 -1.46
C GLY A 185 9.38 9.91 -0.70
N GLU A 186 9.24 10.03 0.62
CA GLU A 186 9.98 11.00 1.44
C GLU A 186 11.50 10.86 1.31
N TRP A 187 11.98 9.62 1.15
CA TRP A 187 13.41 9.29 1.08
C TRP A 187 13.94 9.12 -0.34
N ILE A 188 13.11 9.39 -1.35
CA ILE A 188 13.51 9.30 -2.75
C ILE A 188 14.06 10.66 -3.16
N GLU A 189 15.35 10.69 -3.54
CA GLU A 189 15.96 11.90 -4.08
C GLU A 189 15.23 12.30 -5.37
N SER A 190 14.63 13.49 -5.34
CA SER A 190 14.06 14.10 -6.53
C SER A 190 15.18 14.42 -7.52
N LEU A 191 15.04 13.95 -8.75
CA LEU A 191 15.89 14.40 -9.85
C LEU A 191 15.65 15.89 -10.09
N ASP A 192 16.72 16.63 -10.38
CA ASP A 192 16.56 17.99 -10.89
C ASP A 192 15.85 17.97 -12.25
N GLU A 193 15.27 19.12 -12.63
CA GLU A 193 14.44 19.17 -13.84
C GLU A 193 15.23 18.86 -15.11
N GLU A 194 16.51 19.26 -15.17
CA GLU A 194 17.36 19.04 -16.34
C GLU A 194 17.70 17.56 -16.51
N GLU A 195 17.94 16.83 -15.43
CA GLU A 195 18.16 15.39 -15.46
C GLU A 195 16.87 14.63 -15.78
N ARG A 196 15.74 15.03 -15.18
CA ARG A 196 14.43 14.45 -15.48
C ARG A 196 14.04 14.63 -16.95
N ASP A 197 14.37 15.78 -17.54
CA ASP A 197 14.06 16.08 -18.93
C ASP A 197 14.92 15.31 -19.94
N LYS A 198 16.05 14.75 -19.49
CA LYS A 198 16.87 13.82 -20.29
C LYS A 198 16.29 12.40 -20.30
N ASP A 199 15.34 12.06 -19.43
CA ASP A 199 14.75 10.73 -19.40
C ASP A 199 13.83 10.51 -20.64
N PRO A 200 14.17 9.56 -21.53
CA PRO A 200 13.39 9.32 -22.74
C PRO A 200 11.97 8.84 -22.45
N THR A 201 11.72 8.21 -21.30
CA THR A 201 10.40 7.76 -20.86
C THR A 201 9.53 8.96 -20.53
N ILE A 202 10.08 9.93 -19.80
CA ILE A 202 9.38 11.19 -19.47
C ILE A 202 9.07 11.95 -20.75
N TRP A 203 10.01 12.00 -21.68
CA TRP A 203 9.79 12.62 -22.99
C TRP A 203 8.67 11.94 -23.78
N GLN A 204 8.66 10.60 -23.85
CA GLN A 204 7.61 9.83 -24.53
C GLN A 204 6.24 10.04 -23.89
N LEU A 205 6.16 10.07 -22.55
CA LEU A 205 4.92 10.34 -21.83
C LEU A 205 4.39 11.74 -22.15
N ARG A 206 5.25 12.77 -22.16
CA ARG A 206 4.88 14.14 -22.53
C ARG A 206 4.36 14.23 -23.96
N GLN A 207 5.04 13.59 -24.92
CA GLN A 207 4.60 13.54 -26.31
C GLN A 207 3.25 12.84 -26.46
N SER A 208 3.05 11.71 -25.79
CA SER A 208 1.78 10.98 -25.79
C SER A 208 0.63 11.82 -25.20
N ALA A 209 0.88 12.49 -24.07
CA ALA A 209 -0.09 13.36 -23.43
C ALA A 209 -0.45 14.56 -24.33
N GLN A 210 0.54 15.17 -24.97
CA GLN A 210 0.32 16.29 -25.88
C GLN A 210 -0.48 15.86 -27.12
N HIS A 211 -0.17 14.70 -27.69
CA HIS A 211 -0.94 14.15 -28.79
C HIS A 211 -2.39 13.87 -28.40
N PHE A 212 -2.63 13.30 -27.21
CA PHE A 212 -3.99 13.05 -26.70
C PHE A 212 -4.78 14.35 -26.55
N LEU A 213 -4.17 15.40 -25.99
CA LEU A 213 -4.81 16.70 -25.81
C LEU A 213 -5.14 17.37 -27.14
N GLU A 214 -4.22 17.40 -28.09
CA GLU A 214 -4.47 18.03 -29.40
C GLU A 214 -5.49 17.25 -30.21
N ALA A 215 -5.49 15.91 -30.16
CA ALA A 215 -6.48 15.10 -30.86
C ALA A 215 -7.91 15.32 -30.33
N GLY A 216 -8.08 15.52 -29.02
CA GLY A 216 -9.38 15.76 -28.38
C GLY A 216 -9.82 17.23 -28.36
N LYS A 217 -8.97 18.15 -28.80
CA LYS A 217 -9.17 19.59 -28.65
C LYS A 217 -10.43 20.10 -29.32
N ASP A 218 -10.65 19.75 -30.58
CA ASP A 218 -11.79 20.26 -31.36
C ASP A 218 -13.12 19.72 -30.83
N GLU A 219 -13.15 18.44 -30.43
CA GLU A 219 -14.33 17.82 -29.83
C GLU A 219 -14.68 18.47 -28.48
N PHE A 220 -13.67 18.77 -27.65
CA PHE A 220 -13.88 19.47 -26.39
C PHE A 220 -14.38 20.90 -26.60
N HIS A 221 -13.81 21.66 -27.56
CA HIS A 221 -14.30 23.00 -27.89
C HIS A 221 -15.73 22.98 -28.42
N HIS A 222 -16.08 22.00 -29.27
CA HIS A 222 -17.45 21.86 -29.75
C HIS A 222 -18.46 21.63 -28.61
N LEU A 223 -18.10 20.85 -27.61
CA LEU A 223 -18.93 20.64 -26.41
C LEU A 223 -19.07 21.93 -25.58
N LEU A 224 -18.01 22.72 -25.44
CA LEU A 224 -18.07 24.02 -24.75
C LEU A 224 -19.01 24.99 -25.49
N ASP A 225 -18.90 25.09 -26.81
CA ASP A 225 -19.77 25.94 -27.64
C ASP A 225 -21.25 25.55 -27.47
N LEU A 226 -21.56 24.25 -27.38
CA LEU A 226 -22.92 23.77 -27.14
C LEU A 226 -23.46 24.16 -25.76
N LEU A 227 -22.61 24.22 -24.75
CA LEU A 227 -22.99 24.61 -23.39
C LEU A 227 -23.20 26.12 -23.26
N GLU A 228 -22.36 26.92 -23.92
CA GLU A 228 -22.47 28.38 -23.93
C GLU A 228 -23.67 28.85 -24.77
N ASN A 229 -23.98 28.15 -25.87
CA ASN A 229 -25.11 28.48 -26.74
C ASN A 229 -26.44 27.87 -26.31
N LYS A 230 -26.61 27.52 -25.02
CA LYS A 230 -27.92 27.08 -24.52
C LYS A 230 -28.96 28.18 -24.83
N PRO A 231 -30.03 27.90 -25.60
CA PRO A 231 -31.11 28.84 -25.74
C PRO A 231 -31.69 29.10 -24.35
N VAL A 232 -31.72 30.36 -23.94
CA VAL A 232 -32.54 30.79 -22.81
C VAL A 232 -33.95 30.35 -23.16
N VAL A 233 -34.42 29.28 -22.51
CA VAL A 233 -35.81 28.86 -22.60
C VAL A 233 -36.61 30.01 -22.00
N ALA A 234 -37.14 30.86 -22.88
CA ALA A 234 -38.07 31.91 -22.48
C ALA A 234 -39.33 31.20 -21.97
N CYS A 235 -39.52 31.24 -20.65
CA CYS A 235 -40.75 30.86 -19.97
C CYS A 235 -41.88 31.81 -20.35
#